data_AF-A0A9Y2D733-F1
#
_entry.id   AF-A0A9Y2D733-F1
#
_cell.length_a   1.000
_cell.length_b   1.000
_cell.length_c   1.000
_cell.angle_alpha   90.00
_cell.angle_beta   90.00
_cell.angle_gamma   90.00
#
_symmetry.space_group_name_H-M   'P 1'
#
loop_
_entity.id
_entity.type
_entity.pdbx_description
1 polymer ?
#
loop_
_entity_poly.entity_id
_entity_poly.type
_entity_poly.pdbx_seq_one_letter_code
_entity_poly.pdbx_strand_id
1 'polypeptide(L)'
;MQSRFFCELRYTLSQPTHSSKETSYFVFEAKGGSQYKVGGVSVSGKLKDGSAVYKPNEKDDPDSNDYRHRIEGDFFEGDVSIRFEFEYNLISEEAYLGGGVWTEYGPSDKLRQKYNVVLKGEGAPFDSNVFFSSIFEERKALEDSYKSLQESNNRLYERLNEQSSKLSEVEKLIASHKLSVQKFSEVTSHAEKLGSDASSLLKLLTDEKNQASTARQNFEDEVSKISVLNTKSEKALGTADSTLEKANAVLGRSVSAGLAQAFVKRKREASTLKWVYDVAFLFSVCVAIGFAISFFVDYFGDNLTPDQSIAKVVTHFPILALFVWLGVFVAKKSAAMSRLEEFYAQKQALAESFEGYREEIEKLPDDERGKEDLIRLMTINLLSISRDSSEVLDKVAGEKQHPLQELFTDVMARMVGKGPK
;
A
#
# COMPACT_ATOMS: atom_id res chain seq x y z
N MET A 1 87.40 -48.51 85.55
CA MET A 1 86.43 -48.40 84.43
C MET A 1 86.77 -47.16 83.63
N GLN A 2 86.97 -47.28 82.32
CA GLN A 2 87.15 -46.13 81.43
C GLN A 2 85.95 -45.18 81.56
N SER A 3 86.19 -43.87 81.40
CA SER A 3 85.17 -42.82 81.58
C SER A 3 84.07 -42.85 80.51
N ARG A 4 84.36 -43.38 79.31
CA ARG A 4 83.41 -43.47 78.20
C ARG A 4 83.65 -44.70 77.35
N PHE A 5 82.57 -45.29 76.82
CA PHE A 5 82.66 -46.34 75.80
C PHE A 5 81.54 -46.24 74.79
N PHE A 6 81.79 -46.79 73.60
CA PHE A 6 80.87 -46.76 72.47
C PHE A 6 80.25 -48.14 72.21
N CYS A 7 78.97 -48.13 71.88
CA CYS A 7 78.16 -49.30 71.61
C CYS A 7 77.50 -49.17 70.24
N GLU A 8 77.82 -50.10 69.34
CA GLU A 8 77.17 -50.25 68.04
C GLU A 8 76.18 -51.42 68.11
N LEU A 9 74.88 -51.13 68.02
CA LEU A 9 73.84 -52.16 67.98
C LEU A 9 73.70 -52.70 66.56
N ARG A 10 74.07 -53.96 66.37
CA ARG A 10 73.88 -54.72 65.13
C ARG A 10 72.72 -55.69 65.27
N TYR A 11 71.89 -55.76 64.24
CA TYR A 11 70.66 -56.56 64.28
C TYR A 11 70.96 -58.07 64.32
N THR A 12 70.25 -58.80 65.17
CA THR A 12 70.29 -60.28 65.26
C THR A 12 69.18 -60.89 64.38
N LEU A 13 69.50 -61.83 63.49
CA LEU A 13 68.59 -62.36 62.46
C LEU A 13 67.36 -63.17 62.98
N SER A 14 67.16 -63.30 64.29
CA SER A 14 66.07 -64.10 64.87
C SER A 14 64.97 -63.23 65.52
N GLN A 15 63.86 -63.10 64.79
CA GLN A 15 62.49 -62.67 65.17
C GLN A 15 62.24 -61.17 65.48
N PRO A 16 61.67 -60.39 64.53
CA PRO A 16 61.14 -59.04 64.75
C PRO A 16 59.64 -59.04 65.04
N THR A 17 59.22 -58.37 66.11
CA THR A 17 57.88 -57.78 66.20
C THR A 17 58.02 -56.29 66.50
N HIS A 18 57.82 -55.49 65.45
CA HIS A 18 57.76 -54.00 65.41
C HIS A 18 59.05 -53.20 65.09
N SER A 19 59.08 -52.76 63.84
CA SER A 19 59.61 -51.50 63.27
C SER A 19 61.06 -51.02 63.53
N SER A 20 61.73 -50.81 62.39
CA SER A 20 63.03 -50.17 62.11
C SER A 20 64.27 -51.06 62.33
N LYS A 21 64.79 -51.56 61.20
CA LYS A 21 66.08 -52.25 61.06
C LYS A 21 67.20 -51.20 60.98
N GLU A 22 67.30 -50.32 61.95
CA GLU A 22 68.30 -49.26 61.92
C GLU A 22 69.37 -49.54 62.97
N THR A 23 70.62 -49.60 62.51
CA THR A 23 71.78 -49.56 63.39
C THR A 23 71.64 -48.34 64.30
N SER A 24 71.72 -48.55 65.61
CA SER A 24 71.71 -47.46 66.59
C SER A 24 73.08 -47.39 67.25
N TYR A 25 73.54 -46.17 67.46
CA TYR A 25 74.81 -45.89 68.12
C TYR A 25 74.53 -45.30 69.49
N PHE A 26 75.15 -45.88 70.52
CA PHE A 26 75.03 -45.42 71.90
C PHE A 26 76.41 -45.11 72.50
N VAL A 27 76.47 -44.04 73.26
CA VAL A 27 77.62 -43.59 74.04
C VAL A 27 77.25 -43.69 75.51
N PHE A 28 78.09 -44.37 76.27
CA PHE A 28 77.99 -44.45 77.71
C PHE A 28 79.06 -43.58 78.33
N GLU A 29 78.65 -42.68 79.22
CA GLU A 29 79.55 -41.79 79.95
C GLU A 29 79.40 -42.01 81.45
N ALA A 30 80.47 -42.44 82.11
CA ALA A 30 80.48 -42.71 83.53
C ALA A 30 80.25 -41.42 84.32
N LYS A 31 79.25 -41.40 85.21
CA LYS A 31 78.96 -40.27 86.11
C LYS A 31 79.59 -40.41 87.50
N GLY A 32 80.30 -41.52 87.75
CA GLY A 32 80.88 -41.90 89.04
C GLY A 32 80.19 -43.13 89.65
N GLY A 33 80.96 -43.99 90.31
CA GLY A 33 80.46 -45.28 90.82
C GLY A 33 80.00 -46.20 89.68
N SER A 34 78.89 -46.91 89.90
CA SER A 34 78.28 -47.82 88.92
C SER A 34 77.28 -47.14 87.97
N GLN A 35 77.23 -45.81 87.87
CA GLN A 35 76.21 -45.10 87.07
C GLN A 35 76.76 -44.52 85.76
N TYR A 36 75.95 -44.58 84.71
CA TYR A 36 76.26 -44.10 83.36
C TYR A 36 75.15 -43.17 82.85
N LYS A 37 75.55 -42.10 82.17
CA LYS A 37 74.70 -41.35 81.25
C LYS A 37 74.73 -42.04 79.90
N VAL A 38 73.58 -42.20 79.28
CA VAL A 38 73.43 -42.85 77.98
C VAL A 38 72.93 -41.81 76.99
N GLY A 39 73.64 -41.66 75.86
CA GLY A 39 73.20 -40.84 74.74
C GLY A 39 73.35 -41.64 73.45
N GLY A 40 72.39 -41.55 72.54
CA GLY A 40 72.40 -42.34 71.32
C GLY A 40 71.62 -41.71 70.18
N VAL A 41 71.90 -42.17 68.96
CA VAL A 41 71.28 -41.68 67.72
C VAL A 41 70.97 -42.87 66.82
N SER A 42 69.76 -42.93 66.26
CA SER A 42 69.41 -43.86 65.19
C SER A 42 69.88 -43.34 63.83
N VAL A 43 70.03 -44.22 62.84
CA VAL A 43 70.34 -43.80 61.45
C VAL A 43 69.25 -42.86 60.87
N SER A 44 67.99 -42.96 61.33
CA SER A 44 66.92 -42.01 61.02
C SER A 44 67.05 -40.63 61.71
N GLY A 45 68.09 -40.40 62.51
CA GLY A 45 68.35 -39.13 63.18
C GLY A 45 67.54 -38.91 64.46
N LYS A 46 66.91 -39.95 65.03
CA LYS A 46 66.20 -39.82 66.31
C LYS A 46 67.20 -39.85 67.46
N LEU A 47 67.12 -38.83 68.32
CA LEU A 47 67.89 -38.72 69.54
C LEU A 47 67.33 -39.64 70.62
N LYS A 48 68.23 -40.30 71.35
CA LYS A 48 67.94 -41.18 72.47
C LYS A 48 68.78 -40.77 73.67
N ASP A 49 68.16 -40.35 74.76
CA ASP A 49 68.87 -39.93 75.98
C ASP A 49 68.34 -40.68 77.20
N GLY A 50 69.24 -41.06 78.10
CA GLY A 50 68.90 -41.93 79.22
C GLY A 50 69.98 -42.06 80.29
N SER A 51 69.75 -43.01 81.19
CA SER A 51 70.66 -43.35 82.28
C SER A 51 70.69 -44.84 82.52
N ALA A 52 71.84 -45.35 82.92
CA ALA A 52 72.03 -46.76 83.19
C ALA A 52 72.89 -47.00 84.42
N VAL A 53 72.76 -48.17 85.01
CA VAL A 53 73.48 -48.62 86.19
C VAL A 53 74.11 -49.98 85.90
N TYR A 54 75.39 -50.09 86.19
CA TYR A 54 76.13 -51.34 86.17
C TYR A 54 75.79 -52.17 87.41
N LYS A 55 75.38 -53.42 87.17
CA LYS A 55 75.13 -54.41 88.22
C LYS A 55 76.22 -55.49 88.14
N PRO A 56 77.09 -55.63 89.14
CA PRO A 56 77.98 -56.77 89.24
C PRO A 56 77.14 -58.03 89.50
N ASN A 57 77.43 -59.13 88.81
CA ASN A 57 76.61 -60.33 88.92
C ASN A 57 76.83 -61.03 90.28
N GLU A 58 75.74 -61.47 90.93
CA GLU A 58 75.79 -62.47 92.00
C GLU A 58 75.92 -63.86 91.35
N LYS A 59 76.73 -64.77 91.93
CA LYS A 59 76.92 -66.12 91.40
C LYS A 59 75.61 -66.91 91.48
N ASP A 60 74.91 -67.07 90.36
CA ASP A 60 73.77 -68.00 90.27
C ASP A 60 74.19 -69.48 90.12
N ASP A 61 75.46 -69.76 89.79
CA ASP A 61 76.03 -71.12 89.75
C ASP A 61 77.54 -71.09 90.11
N PRO A 62 77.98 -71.72 91.22
CA PRO A 62 79.37 -71.65 91.67
C PRO A 62 80.40 -72.33 90.77
N ASP A 63 79.98 -73.20 89.84
CA ASP A 63 80.88 -73.96 88.94
C ASP A 63 80.93 -73.43 87.49
N SER A 64 80.21 -72.35 87.18
CA SER A 64 80.25 -71.69 85.87
C SER A 64 81.29 -70.56 85.81
N ASN A 65 82.22 -70.62 84.86
CA ASN A 65 83.29 -69.63 84.64
C ASN A 65 82.84 -68.43 83.77
N ASP A 66 81.52 -68.23 83.60
CA ASP A 66 80.93 -67.23 82.70
C ASP A 66 80.73 -65.89 83.41
N TYR A 67 81.79 -65.08 83.49
CA TYR A 67 81.72 -63.70 84.00
C TYR A 67 81.06 -62.80 82.94
N ARG A 68 79.74 -62.65 82.99
CA ARG A 68 79.01 -61.64 82.19
C ARG A 68 78.80 -60.37 82.99
N HIS A 69 79.15 -59.25 82.38
CA HIS A 69 78.87 -57.93 82.91
C HIS A 69 77.47 -57.49 82.48
N ARG A 70 76.70 -56.90 83.41
CA ARG A 70 75.34 -56.42 83.13
C ARG A 70 75.19 -54.93 83.39
N ILE A 71 74.59 -54.22 82.45
CA ILE A 71 74.17 -52.82 82.58
C ILE A 71 72.67 -52.75 82.30
N GLU A 72 71.92 -52.15 83.21
CA GLU A 72 70.48 -51.95 83.04
C GLU A 72 70.17 -50.45 83.10
N GLY A 73 69.23 -49.99 82.29
CA GLY A 73 68.87 -48.59 82.27
C GLY A 73 67.61 -48.31 81.47
N ASP A 74 67.27 -47.04 81.37
CA ASP A 74 66.15 -46.56 80.57
C ASP A 74 66.62 -45.40 79.67
N PHE A 75 66.11 -45.34 78.44
CA PHE A 75 66.27 -44.20 77.54
C PHE A 75 64.95 -43.78 76.92
N PHE A 76 64.85 -42.53 76.53
CA PHE A 76 63.68 -41.98 75.84
C PHE A 76 63.88 -41.99 74.33
N GLU A 77 62.91 -42.51 73.58
CA GLU A 77 62.82 -42.37 72.12
C GLU A 77 61.55 -41.59 71.79
N GLY A 78 61.67 -40.27 71.58
CA GLY A 78 60.51 -39.37 71.56
C GLY A 78 59.85 -39.30 72.94
N ASP A 79 58.55 -39.57 73.03
CA ASP A 79 57.78 -39.56 74.29
C ASP A 79 57.72 -40.93 74.99
N VAL A 80 58.41 -41.95 74.47
CA VAL A 80 58.35 -43.32 74.98
C VAL A 80 59.61 -43.66 75.78
N SER A 81 59.44 -44.03 77.05
CA SER A 81 60.51 -44.62 77.86
C SER A 81 60.70 -46.09 77.51
N ILE A 82 61.93 -46.47 77.18
CA ILE A 82 62.33 -47.83 76.84
C ILE A 82 63.36 -48.30 77.86
N ARG A 83 63.03 -49.39 78.54
CA ARG A 83 63.96 -50.08 79.43
C ARG A 83 64.87 -50.97 78.62
N PHE A 84 66.16 -51.03 78.96
CA PHE A 84 67.10 -51.94 78.34
C PHE A 84 67.95 -52.69 79.36
N GLU A 85 68.33 -53.90 78.97
CA GLU A 85 69.31 -54.74 79.65
C GLU A 85 70.42 -55.09 78.67
N PHE A 86 71.65 -54.80 79.07
CA PHE A 86 72.84 -55.00 78.26
C PHE A 86 73.80 -55.95 78.97
N GLU A 87 73.88 -57.18 78.47
CA GLU A 87 74.84 -58.18 78.91
C GLU A 87 76.04 -58.18 77.96
N TYR A 88 77.25 -58.09 78.48
CA TYR A 88 78.45 -58.09 77.65
C TYR A 88 79.59 -58.89 78.26
N ASN A 89 80.48 -59.32 77.37
CA ASN A 89 81.73 -59.96 77.72
C ASN A 89 82.88 -59.17 77.08
N LEU A 90 83.92 -58.89 77.86
CA LEU A 90 85.09 -58.15 77.42
C LEU A 90 86.15 -59.14 76.93
N ILE A 91 86.58 -58.98 75.68
CA ILE A 91 87.67 -59.76 75.10
C ILE A 91 89.03 -59.14 75.50
N SER A 92 89.06 -57.81 75.68
CA SER A 92 90.22 -57.07 76.19
C SER A 92 89.75 -55.91 77.07
N GLU A 93 90.19 -55.89 78.32
CA GLU A 93 89.92 -54.78 79.26
C GLU A 93 90.68 -53.50 78.89
N GLU A 94 91.86 -53.62 78.25
CA GLU A 94 92.69 -52.47 77.88
C GLU A 94 92.10 -51.69 76.70
N ALA A 95 91.50 -52.37 75.72
CA ALA A 95 90.91 -51.76 74.53
C ALA A 95 89.37 -51.61 74.58
N TYR A 96 88.73 -52.08 75.67
CA TYR A 96 87.27 -52.19 75.80
C TYR A 96 86.62 -52.75 74.52
N LEU A 97 87.20 -53.84 74.02
CA LEU A 97 86.71 -54.60 72.88
C LEU A 97 85.94 -55.80 73.39
N GLY A 98 84.69 -55.92 72.98
CA GLY A 98 83.80 -56.95 73.50
C GLY A 98 82.56 -57.14 72.64
N GLY A 99 81.87 -58.23 72.93
CA GLY A 99 80.60 -58.57 72.32
C GLY A 99 79.54 -58.71 73.40
N GLY A 100 78.31 -58.37 73.07
CA GLY A 100 77.21 -58.48 74.02
C GLY A 100 75.86 -58.60 73.36
N VAL A 101 74.86 -58.66 74.21
CA VAL A 101 73.46 -58.78 73.86
C VAL A 101 72.72 -57.65 74.53
N TRP A 102 72.06 -56.83 73.72
CA TRP A 102 71.20 -55.75 74.18
C TRP A 102 69.75 -56.13 74.02
N THR A 103 68.98 -56.02 75.08
CA THR A 103 67.56 -56.39 75.13
C THR A 103 66.74 -55.16 75.52
N GLU A 104 65.77 -54.79 74.69
CA GLU A 104 64.86 -53.68 74.95
C GLU A 104 63.48 -54.19 75.39
N TYR A 105 62.86 -53.50 76.33
CA TYR A 105 61.52 -53.74 76.84
C TYR A 105 60.65 -52.50 76.64
N GLY A 106 59.45 -52.70 76.10
CA GLY A 106 58.48 -51.61 75.91
C GLY A 106 57.82 -51.17 77.22
N PRO A 107 56.92 -50.18 77.19
CA PRO A 107 56.24 -49.63 78.39
C PRO A 107 55.43 -50.66 79.20
N SER A 108 55.11 -51.82 78.61
CA SER A 108 54.38 -52.93 79.25
C SER A 108 55.30 -54.05 79.76
N ASP A 109 56.61 -53.81 79.81
CA ASP A 109 57.66 -54.77 80.18
C ASP A 109 57.72 -56.03 79.29
N LYS A 110 57.06 -55.98 78.13
CA LYS A 110 57.19 -57.00 77.09
C LYS A 110 58.45 -56.76 76.27
N LEU A 111 59.14 -57.86 75.97
CA LEU A 111 60.31 -57.86 75.09
C LEU A 111 59.98 -57.16 73.76
N ARG A 112 60.68 -56.06 73.50
CA ARG A 112 60.57 -55.27 72.26
C ARG A 112 61.54 -55.79 71.22
N GLN A 113 62.82 -55.89 71.58
CA GLN A 113 63.88 -56.21 70.61
C GLN A 113 65.17 -56.71 71.25
N LYS A 114 65.97 -57.46 70.48
CA LYS A 114 67.27 -57.99 70.90
C LYS A 114 68.34 -57.76 69.82
N TYR A 115 69.48 -57.18 70.20
CA TYR A 115 70.57 -56.82 69.30
C TYR A 115 71.88 -57.47 69.73
N ASN A 116 72.72 -57.78 68.75
CA ASN A 116 74.13 -58.07 68.99
C ASN A 116 74.88 -56.75 69.12
N VAL A 117 75.70 -56.64 70.15
CA VAL A 117 76.46 -55.43 70.43
C VAL A 117 77.91 -55.65 70.11
N VAL A 118 78.50 -54.66 69.45
CA VAL A 118 79.96 -54.52 69.38
C VAL A 118 80.36 -53.36 70.28
N LEU A 119 81.16 -53.67 71.30
CA LEU A 119 81.76 -52.67 72.19
C LEU A 119 83.09 -52.19 71.63
N LYS A 120 83.29 -50.87 71.64
CA LYS A 120 84.53 -50.22 71.22
C LYS A 120 84.93 -49.16 72.26
N GLY A 121 86.15 -49.27 72.79
CA GLY A 121 86.73 -48.28 73.70
C GLY A 121 87.24 -47.01 73.00
N GLU A 122 87.65 -46.02 73.79
CA GLU A 122 88.07 -44.66 73.38
C GLU A 122 89.39 -44.61 72.57
N GLY A 123 89.84 -45.72 72.00
CA GLY A 123 91.07 -45.84 71.19
C GLY A 123 90.95 -46.78 69.98
N ALA A 124 89.75 -47.28 69.66
CA ALA A 124 89.52 -48.02 68.43
C ALA A 124 89.57 -47.05 67.22
N PRO A 125 90.23 -47.39 66.09
CA PRO A 125 90.42 -46.45 64.98
C PRO A 125 89.08 -46.05 64.36
N PHE A 126 88.61 -44.85 64.72
CA PHE A 126 87.46 -44.18 64.13
C PHE A 126 88.02 -43.05 63.25
N ASP A 127 87.88 -43.17 61.93
CA ASP A 127 88.39 -42.15 60.99
C ASP A 127 87.45 -40.95 60.98
N SER A 128 87.58 -40.11 62.01
CA SER A 128 86.72 -38.95 62.30
C SER A 128 86.71 -37.93 61.16
N ASN A 129 87.79 -37.82 60.39
CA ASN A 129 87.91 -36.86 59.30
C ASN A 129 86.92 -37.13 58.15
N VAL A 130 86.67 -38.40 57.83
CA VAL A 130 85.75 -38.78 56.74
C VAL A 130 84.31 -38.46 57.11
N PHE A 131 83.88 -38.79 58.33
CA PHE A 131 82.51 -38.55 58.80
C PHE A 131 82.15 -37.06 58.89
N PHE A 132 83.05 -36.22 59.42
CA PHE A 132 82.76 -34.79 59.51
C PHE A 132 82.73 -34.12 58.13
N SER A 133 83.60 -34.55 57.18
CA SER A 133 83.62 -34.01 55.83
C SER A 133 82.31 -34.25 55.06
N SER A 134 81.73 -35.45 55.12
CA SER A 134 80.45 -35.76 54.48
C SER A 134 79.29 -34.95 55.05
N ILE A 135 79.26 -34.73 56.38
CA ILE A 135 78.24 -33.91 57.04
C ILE A 135 78.34 -32.44 56.60
N PHE A 136 79.55 -31.89 56.49
CA PHE A 136 79.73 -30.50 56.05
C PHE A 136 79.36 -30.31 54.56
N GLU A 137 79.67 -31.27 53.70
CA GLU A 137 79.26 -31.22 52.30
C GLU A 137 77.74 -31.33 52.14
N GLU A 138 77.08 -32.26 52.84
CA GLU A 138 75.63 -32.38 52.83
C GLU A 138 74.93 -31.12 53.35
N ARG A 139 75.45 -30.50 54.42
CA ARG A 139 74.92 -29.24 54.95
C ARG A 139 75.01 -28.11 53.92
N LYS A 140 76.15 -28.01 53.22
CA LYS A 140 76.35 -26.98 52.19
C LYS A 140 75.42 -27.20 50.99
N ALA A 141 75.29 -28.44 50.53
CA ALA A 141 74.37 -28.80 49.45
C ALA A 141 72.91 -28.48 49.82
N LEU A 142 72.53 -28.70 51.08
CA LEU A 142 71.20 -28.36 51.58
C LEU A 142 70.96 -26.84 51.62
N GLU A 143 71.95 -26.05 52.02
CA GLU A 143 71.85 -24.59 52.04
C GLU A 143 71.73 -23.99 50.63
N ASP A 144 72.51 -24.49 49.68
CA ASP A 144 72.44 -24.09 48.27
C ASP A 144 71.09 -24.47 47.65
N SER A 145 70.58 -25.67 47.96
CA SER A 145 69.23 -26.10 47.57
C SER A 145 68.16 -25.17 48.14
N TYR A 146 68.24 -24.82 49.43
CA TYR A 146 67.30 -23.90 50.07
C TYR A 146 67.29 -22.51 49.41
N LYS A 147 68.47 -21.94 49.09
CA LYS A 147 68.58 -20.66 48.37
C LYS A 147 67.94 -20.74 46.98
N SER A 148 68.25 -21.80 46.22
CA SER A 148 67.66 -21.99 44.87
C SER A 148 66.14 -22.14 44.90
N LEU A 149 65.60 -22.78 45.96
CA LEU A 149 64.17 -22.94 46.19
C LEU A 149 63.52 -21.59 46.49
N GLN A 150 64.16 -20.75 47.30
CA GLN A 150 63.66 -19.42 47.64
C GLN A 150 63.61 -18.50 46.41
N GLU A 151 64.65 -18.52 45.56
CA GLU A 151 64.65 -17.79 44.29
C GLU A 151 63.55 -18.27 43.35
N SER A 152 63.35 -19.59 43.26
CA SER A 152 62.28 -20.18 42.44
C SER A 152 60.89 -19.77 42.92
N ASN A 153 60.66 -19.74 44.23
CA ASN A 153 59.40 -19.25 44.81
C ASN A 153 59.16 -17.77 44.50
N ASN A 154 60.17 -16.92 44.63
CA ASN A 154 60.04 -15.49 44.30
C ASN A 154 59.68 -15.29 42.82
N ARG A 155 60.32 -16.03 41.90
CA ARG A 155 59.98 -16.01 40.47
C ARG A 155 58.56 -16.49 40.20
N LEU A 156 58.07 -17.48 40.96
CA LEU A 156 56.68 -17.93 40.86
C LEU A 156 55.70 -16.85 41.34
N TYR A 157 56.00 -16.15 42.44
CA TYR A 157 55.17 -15.04 42.92
C TYR A 157 55.10 -13.89 41.91
N GLU A 158 56.22 -13.51 41.29
CA GLU A 158 56.23 -12.48 40.23
C GLU A 158 55.37 -12.88 39.03
N ARG A 159 55.53 -14.12 38.54
CA ARG A 159 54.71 -14.64 37.43
C ARG A 159 53.23 -14.70 37.78
N LEU A 160 52.89 -15.09 39.01
CA LEU A 160 51.50 -15.14 39.48
C LEU A 160 50.87 -13.74 39.45
N ASN A 161 51.62 -12.72 39.90
CA ASN A 161 51.14 -11.34 39.91
C ASN A 161 51.00 -10.76 38.49
N GLU A 162 51.95 -11.08 37.60
CA GLU A 162 51.86 -10.70 36.17
C GLU A 162 50.68 -11.37 35.47
N GLN A 163 50.37 -12.63 35.77
CA GLN A 163 49.18 -13.29 35.23
C GLN A 163 47.89 -12.68 35.78
N SER A 164 47.84 -12.36 37.07
CA SER A 164 46.68 -11.72 37.70
C SER A 164 46.36 -10.36 37.06
N SER A 165 47.38 -9.55 36.76
CA SER A 165 47.17 -8.25 36.10
C SER A 165 46.64 -8.40 34.68
N LYS A 166 47.18 -9.34 33.88
CA LYS A 166 46.66 -9.68 32.55
C LYS A 166 45.22 -10.18 32.60
N LEU A 167 44.89 -10.98 33.61
CA LEU A 167 43.53 -11.53 33.79
C LEU A 167 42.52 -10.41 34.07
N SER A 168 42.89 -9.42 34.91
CA SER A 168 42.07 -8.22 35.14
C SER A 168 41.85 -7.40 33.88
N GLU A 169 42.86 -7.28 33.02
CA GLU A 169 42.73 -6.57 31.73
C GLU A 169 41.80 -7.30 30.76
N VAL A 170 41.91 -8.64 30.69
CA VAL A 170 41.00 -9.49 29.91
C VAL A 170 39.56 -9.37 30.41
N GLU A 171 39.33 -9.36 31.73
CA GLU A 171 37.98 -9.18 32.29
C GLU A 171 37.35 -7.83 31.89
N LYS A 172 38.14 -6.75 31.88
CA LYS A 172 37.70 -5.43 31.40
C LYS A 172 37.35 -5.47 29.92
N LEU A 173 38.17 -6.12 29.09
CA LEU A 173 37.88 -6.29 27.67
C LEU A 173 36.59 -7.08 27.44
N ILE A 174 36.39 -8.18 28.16
CA ILE A 174 35.16 -9.00 28.09
C ILE A 174 33.94 -8.16 28.48
N ALA A 175 34.02 -7.35 29.53
CA ALA A 175 32.92 -6.47 29.94
C ALA A 175 32.56 -5.44 28.85
N SER A 176 33.57 -4.85 28.21
CA SER A 176 33.37 -3.90 27.10
C SER A 176 32.76 -4.56 25.86
N HIS A 177 33.19 -5.79 25.54
CA HIS A 177 32.64 -6.57 24.43
C HIS A 177 31.19 -6.96 24.69
N LYS A 178 30.84 -7.35 25.93
CA LYS A 178 29.47 -7.69 26.32
C LYS A 178 28.51 -6.52 26.13
N LEU A 179 28.92 -5.31 26.52
CA LEU A 179 28.16 -4.08 26.26
C LEU A 179 27.97 -3.82 24.76
N SER A 180 29.02 -4.03 23.96
CA SER A 180 28.95 -3.85 22.52
C SER A 180 28.00 -4.85 21.86
N VAL A 181 28.05 -6.13 22.27
CA VAL A 181 27.11 -7.18 21.81
C VAL A 181 25.67 -6.83 22.18
N GLN A 182 25.41 -6.31 23.39
CA GLN A 182 24.08 -5.88 23.78
C GLN A 182 23.55 -4.75 22.88
N LYS A 183 24.38 -3.74 22.59
CA LYS A 183 24.02 -2.68 21.64
C LYS A 183 23.72 -3.22 20.23
N PHE A 184 24.51 -4.17 19.73
CA PHE A 184 24.24 -4.81 18.44
C PHE A 184 22.92 -5.57 18.44
N SER A 185 22.57 -6.26 19.54
CA SER A 185 21.30 -6.99 19.66
C SER A 185 20.08 -6.06 19.59
N GLU A 186 20.18 -4.87 20.19
CA GLU A 186 19.13 -3.85 20.10
C GLU A 186 18.99 -3.31 18.68
N VAL A 187 20.10 -3.06 17.99
CA VAL A 187 20.11 -2.62 16.58
C VAL A 187 19.49 -3.67 15.66
N THR A 188 19.81 -4.96 15.84
CA THR A 188 19.19 -6.04 15.06
C THR A 188 17.68 -6.11 15.28
N SER A 189 17.20 -5.95 16.51
CA SER A 189 15.76 -5.94 16.78
C SER A 189 15.03 -4.75 16.14
N HIS A 190 15.67 -3.58 16.06
CA HIS A 190 15.13 -2.43 15.34
C HIS A 190 15.14 -2.64 13.82
N ALA A 191 16.18 -3.28 13.28
CA ALA A 191 16.26 -3.63 11.87
C ALA A 191 15.17 -4.63 11.45
N GLU A 192 14.87 -5.63 12.29
CA GLU A 192 13.79 -6.59 12.06
C GLU A 192 12.41 -5.90 12.02
N LYS A 193 12.16 -4.98 12.96
CA LYS A 193 10.92 -4.16 12.96
C LYS A 193 10.81 -3.30 11.69
N LEU A 194 11.90 -2.63 11.29
CA LEU A 194 11.94 -1.89 10.03
C LEU A 194 11.67 -2.79 8.82
N GLY A 195 12.21 -4.01 8.82
CA GLY A 195 11.96 -5.01 7.78
C GLY A 195 10.49 -5.44 7.71
N SER A 196 9.83 -5.64 8.86
CA SER A 196 8.40 -5.94 8.91
C SER A 196 7.53 -4.76 8.45
N ASP A 197 7.91 -3.53 8.81
CA ASP A 197 7.20 -2.32 8.39
C ASP A 197 7.38 -2.04 6.89
N ALA A 198 8.58 -2.25 6.34
CA ALA A 198 8.81 -2.17 4.90
C ALA A 198 7.98 -3.23 4.14
N SER A 199 7.88 -4.44 4.70
CA SER A 199 7.07 -5.51 4.11
C SER A 199 5.57 -5.20 4.13
N SER A 200 5.07 -4.56 5.19
CA SER A 200 3.66 -4.13 5.27
C SER A 200 3.37 -2.96 4.32
N LEU A 201 4.27 -1.98 4.20
CA LEU A 201 4.16 -0.89 3.22
C LEU A 201 4.18 -1.40 1.78
N LEU A 202 5.02 -2.39 1.45
CA LEU A 202 5.03 -3.01 0.13
C LEU A 202 3.69 -3.70 -0.20
N LYS A 203 3.05 -4.35 0.79
CA LYS A 203 1.71 -4.91 0.62
C LYS A 203 0.68 -3.82 0.36
N LEU A 204 0.66 -2.75 1.17
CA LEU A 204 -0.26 -1.62 0.98
C LEU A 204 -0.09 -0.95 -0.39
N LEU A 205 1.15 -0.72 -0.83
CA LEU A 205 1.43 -0.17 -2.17
C LEU A 205 0.98 -1.11 -3.29
N THR A 206 1.11 -2.43 -3.09
CA THR A 206 0.66 -3.42 -4.08
C THR A 206 -0.87 -3.44 -4.15
N ASP A 207 -1.55 -3.39 -3.02
CA ASP A 207 -3.01 -3.33 -2.95
C ASP A 207 -3.56 -2.03 -3.54
N GLU A 208 -2.96 -0.89 -3.21
CA GLU A 208 -3.32 0.43 -3.77
C GLU A 208 -3.11 0.43 -5.29
N LYS A 209 -1.99 -0.11 -5.78
CA LYS A 209 -1.73 -0.25 -7.22
C LYS A 209 -2.78 -1.12 -7.91
N ASN A 210 -3.19 -2.23 -7.30
CA ASN A 210 -4.22 -3.11 -7.83
C ASN A 210 -5.57 -2.38 -7.88
N GLN A 211 -5.93 -1.65 -6.83
CA GLN A 211 -7.14 -0.84 -6.77
C GLN A 211 -7.15 0.26 -7.84
N ALA A 212 -6.03 0.97 -8.01
CA ALA A 212 -5.86 1.99 -9.03
C ALA A 212 -5.95 1.40 -10.46
N SER A 213 -5.41 0.20 -10.68
CA SER A 213 -5.50 -0.48 -11.98
C SER A 213 -6.94 -0.87 -12.33
N THR A 214 -7.71 -1.34 -11.34
CA THR A 214 -9.13 -1.69 -11.51
C THR A 214 -9.97 -0.44 -11.78
N ALA A 215 -9.72 0.66 -11.05
CA ALA A 215 -10.37 1.94 -11.29
C ALA A 215 -10.09 2.48 -12.69
N ARG A 216 -8.86 2.31 -13.19
CA ARG A 216 -8.48 2.68 -14.56
C ARG A 216 -9.28 1.91 -15.62
N GLN A 217 -9.39 0.59 -15.48
CA GLN A 217 -10.19 -0.23 -16.40
C GLN A 217 -11.66 0.20 -16.41
N ASN A 218 -12.26 0.42 -15.23
CA ASN A 218 -13.65 0.88 -15.14
C ASN A 218 -13.85 2.24 -15.82
N PHE A 219 -12.88 3.16 -15.69
CA PHE A 219 -12.94 4.47 -16.32
C PHE A 219 -12.79 4.38 -17.84
N GLU A 220 -11.90 3.51 -18.33
CA GLU A 220 -11.72 3.26 -19.76
C GLU A 220 -12.99 2.65 -20.39
N ASP A 221 -13.62 1.72 -19.68
CA ASP A 221 -14.92 1.14 -20.06
C ASP A 221 -16.03 2.20 -20.11
N GLU A 222 -16.11 3.12 -19.14
CA GLU A 222 -17.09 4.21 -19.16
C GLU A 222 -16.83 5.23 -20.28
N VAL A 223 -15.57 5.62 -20.50
CA VAL A 223 -15.19 6.52 -21.61
C VAL A 223 -15.56 5.88 -22.94
N SER A 224 -15.34 4.58 -23.10
CA SER A 224 -15.75 3.86 -24.31
C SER A 224 -17.27 3.91 -24.52
N LYS A 225 -18.07 3.73 -23.46
CA LYS A 225 -19.54 3.84 -23.51
C LYS A 225 -20.01 5.25 -23.86
N ILE A 226 -19.40 6.27 -23.26
CA ILE A 226 -19.71 7.68 -23.54
C ILE A 226 -19.39 8.02 -24.99
N SER A 227 -18.27 7.54 -25.55
CA SER A 227 -17.93 7.75 -26.96
C SER A 227 -18.97 7.15 -27.91
N VAL A 228 -19.49 5.95 -27.60
CA VAL A 228 -20.54 5.30 -28.37
C VAL A 228 -21.88 6.04 -28.23
N LEU A 229 -22.19 6.59 -27.06
CA LEU A 229 -23.39 7.40 -26.85
C LEU A 229 -23.31 8.75 -27.58
N ASN A 230 -22.17 9.42 -27.55
CA ASN A 230 -21.96 10.68 -28.25
C ASN A 230 -22.09 10.49 -29.77
N THR A 231 -21.46 9.46 -30.33
CA THR A 231 -21.59 9.15 -31.77
C THR A 231 -23.02 8.78 -32.17
N LYS A 232 -23.79 8.13 -31.29
CA LYS A 232 -25.23 7.88 -31.49
C LYS A 232 -26.05 9.17 -31.41
N SER A 233 -25.77 10.04 -30.44
CA SER A 233 -26.44 11.32 -30.24
C SER A 233 -26.20 12.27 -31.42
N GLU A 234 -24.96 12.38 -31.88
CA GLU A 234 -24.58 13.20 -33.04
C GLU A 234 -25.27 12.74 -34.32
N LYS A 235 -25.35 11.42 -34.54
CA LYS A 235 -26.13 10.85 -35.66
C LYS A 235 -27.62 11.14 -35.53
N ALA A 236 -28.18 11.06 -34.32
CA ALA A 236 -29.59 11.35 -34.07
C ALA A 236 -29.93 12.83 -34.32
N LEU A 237 -29.09 13.75 -33.84
CA LEU A 237 -29.24 15.19 -34.08
C LEU A 237 -29.14 15.53 -35.57
N GLY A 238 -28.13 15.02 -36.26
CA GLY A 238 -28.00 15.22 -37.72
C GLY A 238 -29.21 14.71 -38.51
N THR A 239 -29.82 13.59 -38.08
CA THR A 239 -31.06 13.11 -38.71
C THR A 239 -32.27 13.97 -38.39
N ALA A 240 -32.40 14.49 -37.17
CA ALA A 240 -33.52 15.34 -36.74
C ALA A 240 -33.49 16.72 -37.40
N ASP A 241 -32.31 17.33 -37.52
CA ASP A 241 -32.17 18.62 -38.20
C ASP A 241 -32.52 18.49 -39.69
N SER A 242 -32.07 17.41 -40.34
CA SER A 242 -32.37 17.16 -41.75
C SER A 242 -33.86 16.87 -42.04
N THR A 243 -34.61 16.35 -41.05
CA THR A 243 -36.05 16.09 -41.20
C THR A 243 -36.88 17.33 -40.87
N LEU A 244 -36.45 18.16 -39.92
CA LEU A 244 -37.09 19.44 -39.61
C LEU A 244 -36.94 20.46 -40.75
N GLU A 245 -35.76 20.55 -41.36
CA GLU A 245 -35.51 21.41 -42.52
C GLU A 245 -36.42 21.03 -43.69
N LYS A 246 -36.53 19.73 -43.99
CA LYS A 246 -37.41 19.22 -45.06
C LYS A 246 -38.90 19.40 -44.74
N ALA A 247 -39.31 19.22 -43.49
CA ALA A 247 -40.70 19.40 -43.09
C ALA A 247 -41.13 20.88 -43.17
N ASN A 248 -40.30 21.80 -42.70
CA ASN A 248 -40.57 23.24 -42.76
C ASN A 248 -40.58 23.78 -44.20
N ALA A 249 -39.66 23.30 -45.04
CA ALA A 249 -39.62 23.66 -46.46
C ALA A 249 -40.86 23.17 -47.24
N VAL A 250 -41.36 21.96 -46.94
CA VAL A 250 -42.54 21.41 -47.62
C VAL A 250 -43.84 22.08 -47.16
N LEU A 251 -44.01 22.30 -45.84
CA LEU A 251 -45.22 22.89 -45.28
C LEU A 251 -45.35 24.39 -45.58
N GLY A 252 -44.24 25.13 -45.59
CA GLY A 252 -44.25 26.56 -45.89
C GLY A 252 -44.63 26.88 -47.33
N ARG A 253 -44.12 26.09 -48.29
CA ARG A 253 -44.33 26.26 -49.73
C ARG A 253 -45.67 25.73 -50.23
N SER A 254 -46.25 24.72 -49.57
CA SER A 254 -47.50 24.10 -50.04
C SER A 254 -48.75 24.90 -49.68
N VAL A 255 -48.74 25.66 -48.57
CA VAL A 255 -49.93 26.39 -48.08
C VAL A 255 -50.18 27.68 -48.89
N SER A 256 -49.13 28.47 -49.15
CA SER A 256 -49.19 29.66 -50.01
C SER A 256 -49.56 29.29 -51.45
N ALA A 257 -48.91 28.27 -52.01
CA ALA A 257 -49.19 27.77 -53.34
C ALA A 257 -50.63 27.24 -53.48
N GLY A 258 -51.14 26.54 -52.46
CA GLY A 258 -52.52 26.04 -52.44
C GLY A 258 -53.57 27.15 -52.42
N LEU A 259 -53.34 28.22 -51.66
CA LEU A 259 -54.27 29.36 -51.57
C LEU A 259 -54.26 30.22 -52.84
N ALA A 260 -53.07 30.50 -53.40
CA ALA A 260 -52.93 31.22 -54.66
C ALA A 260 -53.60 30.47 -55.82
N GLN A 261 -53.42 29.14 -55.89
CA GLN A 261 -54.06 28.30 -56.89
C GLN A 261 -55.59 28.30 -56.78
N ALA A 262 -56.14 28.36 -55.56
CA ALA A 262 -57.58 28.48 -55.35
C ALA A 262 -58.15 29.82 -55.89
N PHE A 263 -57.41 30.92 -55.73
CA PHE A 263 -57.81 32.22 -56.30
C PHE A 263 -57.66 32.27 -57.83
N VAL A 264 -56.61 31.67 -58.39
CA VAL A 264 -56.46 31.49 -59.85
C VAL A 264 -57.67 30.78 -60.44
N LYS A 265 -58.11 29.69 -59.79
CA LYS A 265 -59.28 28.93 -60.24
C LYS A 265 -60.55 29.78 -60.24
N ARG A 266 -60.82 30.51 -59.15
CA ARG A 266 -62.01 31.38 -59.05
C ARG A 266 -61.98 32.55 -60.02
N LYS A 267 -60.81 33.17 -60.24
CA LYS A 267 -60.62 34.21 -61.26
C LYS A 267 -60.96 33.67 -62.65
N ARG A 268 -60.46 32.47 -62.98
CA ARG A 268 -60.74 31.81 -64.26
C ARG A 268 -62.22 31.53 -64.45
N GLU A 269 -62.89 31.02 -63.43
CA GLU A 269 -64.34 30.78 -63.45
C GLU A 269 -65.12 32.08 -63.70
N ALA A 270 -64.79 33.17 -62.99
CA ALA A 270 -65.41 34.49 -63.19
C ALA A 270 -65.18 35.04 -64.62
N SER A 271 -63.95 34.92 -65.13
CA SER A 271 -63.58 35.37 -66.49
C SER A 271 -64.32 34.57 -67.58
N THR A 272 -64.42 33.25 -67.43
CA THR A 272 -65.20 32.41 -68.37
C THR A 272 -66.68 32.77 -68.35
N LEU A 273 -67.25 33.04 -67.18
CA LEU A 273 -68.66 33.39 -67.06
C LEU A 273 -68.94 34.80 -67.61
N LYS A 274 -68.02 35.74 -67.39
CA LYS A 274 -68.04 37.07 -68.03
C LYS A 274 -68.08 36.93 -69.54
N TRP A 275 -67.20 36.14 -70.13
CA TRP A 275 -67.17 35.92 -71.58
C TRP A 275 -68.49 35.35 -72.11
N VAL A 276 -69.10 34.38 -71.40
CA VAL A 276 -70.42 33.84 -71.76
C VAL A 276 -71.49 34.95 -71.75
N TYR A 277 -71.49 35.83 -70.75
CA TYR A 277 -72.42 36.97 -70.71
C TYR A 277 -72.12 37.99 -71.82
N ASP A 278 -70.86 38.30 -72.13
CA ASP A 278 -70.52 39.24 -73.21
C ASP A 278 -70.99 38.71 -74.58
N VAL A 279 -70.84 37.40 -74.82
CA VAL A 279 -71.37 36.75 -76.04
C VAL A 279 -72.91 36.78 -76.05
N ALA A 280 -73.56 36.50 -74.92
CA ALA A 280 -75.02 36.56 -74.82
C ALA A 280 -75.56 37.98 -75.02
N PHE A 281 -74.83 39.01 -74.58
CA PHE A 281 -75.15 40.42 -74.82
C PHE A 281 -75.07 40.73 -76.32
N LEU A 282 -73.98 40.35 -76.97
CA LEU A 282 -73.81 40.54 -78.41
C LEU A 282 -74.93 39.85 -79.20
N PHE A 283 -75.26 38.61 -78.83
CA PHE A 283 -76.37 37.87 -79.43
C PHE A 283 -77.71 38.60 -79.26
N SER A 284 -77.99 39.09 -78.05
CA SER A 284 -79.21 39.84 -77.77
C SER A 284 -79.31 41.13 -78.60
N VAL A 285 -78.20 41.84 -78.79
CA VAL A 285 -78.14 43.05 -79.63
C VAL A 285 -78.34 42.69 -81.11
N CYS A 286 -77.67 41.64 -81.61
CA CYS A 286 -77.82 41.18 -82.99
C CYS A 286 -79.27 40.77 -83.32
N VAL A 287 -79.94 40.06 -82.39
CA VAL A 287 -81.35 39.67 -82.57
C VAL A 287 -82.25 40.89 -82.54
N ALA A 288 -82.02 41.84 -81.63
CA ALA A 288 -82.80 43.08 -81.58
C ALA A 288 -82.66 43.91 -82.88
N ILE A 289 -81.44 44.02 -83.41
CA ILE A 289 -81.17 44.72 -84.69
C ILE A 289 -81.81 43.96 -85.86
N GLY A 290 -81.65 42.63 -85.93
CA GLY A 290 -82.25 41.81 -86.98
C GLY A 290 -83.78 41.90 -86.98
N PHE A 291 -84.39 41.89 -85.80
CA PHE A 291 -85.83 42.08 -85.65
C PHE A 291 -86.26 43.51 -86.04
N ALA A 292 -85.48 44.53 -85.69
CA ALA A 292 -85.75 45.91 -86.11
C ALA A 292 -85.67 46.08 -87.64
N ILE A 293 -84.71 45.44 -88.30
CA ILE A 293 -84.59 45.44 -89.77
C ILE A 293 -85.77 44.69 -90.40
N SER A 294 -86.13 43.51 -89.89
CA SER A 294 -87.30 42.76 -90.37
C SER A 294 -88.57 43.60 -90.25
N PHE A 295 -88.78 44.24 -89.09
CA PHE A 295 -89.89 45.15 -88.87
C PHE A 295 -89.89 46.32 -89.85
N PHE A 296 -88.73 46.92 -90.15
CA PHE A 296 -88.62 48.02 -91.09
C PHE A 296 -88.95 47.59 -92.54
N VAL A 297 -88.50 46.40 -92.96
CA VAL A 297 -88.80 45.83 -94.28
C VAL A 297 -90.27 45.46 -94.40
N ASP A 298 -90.87 44.80 -93.41
CA ASP A 298 -92.30 44.44 -93.41
C ASP A 298 -93.22 45.68 -93.38
N TYR A 299 -92.77 46.77 -92.77
CA TYR A 299 -93.52 48.03 -92.69
C TYR A 299 -93.49 48.82 -94.01
N PHE A 300 -92.35 48.87 -94.71
CA PHE A 300 -92.22 49.59 -95.99
C PHE A 300 -92.49 48.75 -97.24
N GLY A 301 -92.40 47.41 -97.13
CA GLY A 301 -92.59 46.48 -98.26
C GLY A 301 -94.03 46.15 -98.57
N ASP A 302 -94.94 46.21 -97.59
CA ASP A 302 -96.37 46.00 -97.78
C ASP A 302 -97.10 47.36 -97.86
N ASN A 303 -97.97 47.57 -98.86
CA ASN A 303 -98.90 48.71 -98.91
C ASN A 303 -100.02 48.54 -97.85
N LEU A 304 -99.66 48.62 -96.57
CA LEU A 304 -100.55 48.38 -95.44
C LEU A 304 -101.51 49.57 -95.22
N THR A 305 -102.76 49.25 -94.88
CA THR A 305 -103.69 50.26 -94.37
C THR A 305 -103.30 50.71 -92.95
N PRO A 306 -103.66 51.94 -92.52
CA PRO A 306 -103.27 52.47 -91.21
C PRO A 306 -103.63 51.56 -90.02
N ASP A 307 -104.77 50.88 -90.07
CA ASP A 307 -105.23 49.97 -89.01
C ASP A 307 -104.37 48.70 -88.89
N GLN A 308 -103.89 48.16 -90.01
CA GLN A 308 -103.02 46.98 -90.02
C GLN A 308 -101.61 47.30 -89.51
N SER A 309 -101.16 48.54 -89.69
CA SER A 309 -99.86 49.02 -89.22
C SER A 309 -99.78 49.07 -87.68
N ILE A 310 -100.84 49.54 -87.02
CA ILE A 310 -100.90 49.63 -85.55
C ILE A 310 -100.94 48.22 -84.93
N ALA A 311 -101.72 47.30 -85.53
CA ALA A 311 -101.80 45.91 -85.07
C ALA A 311 -100.45 45.17 -85.16
N LYS A 312 -99.66 45.41 -86.23
CA LYS A 312 -98.30 44.87 -86.36
C LYS A 312 -97.35 45.44 -85.29
N VAL A 313 -97.41 46.73 -84.98
CA VAL A 313 -96.58 47.34 -83.90
C VAL A 313 -96.87 46.73 -82.53
N VAL A 314 -98.15 46.61 -82.16
CA VAL A 314 -98.57 46.12 -80.84
C VAL A 314 -98.20 44.64 -80.64
N THR A 315 -98.24 43.83 -81.69
CA THR A 315 -97.88 42.40 -81.62
C THR A 315 -96.36 42.18 -81.49
N HIS A 316 -95.54 43.09 -82.02
CA HIS A 316 -94.09 42.95 -82.05
C HIS A 316 -93.38 43.63 -80.87
N PHE A 317 -94.03 44.62 -80.23
CA PHE A 317 -93.48 45.35 -79.08
C PHE A 317 -93.08 44.46 -77.88
N PRO A 318 -93.88 43.44 -77.46
CA PRO A 318 -93.50 42.58 -76.35
C PRO A 318 -92.20 41.80 -76.63
N ILE A 319 -91.97 41.37 -77.87
CA ILE A 319 -90.78 40.61 -78.26
C ILE A 319 -89.54 41.49 -78.20
N LEU A 320 -89.61 42.71 -78.75
CA LEU A 320 -88.53 43.70 -78.64
C LEU A 320 -88.20 44.06 -77.19
N ALA A 321 -89.23 44.30 -76.37
CA ALA A 321 -89.07 44.62 -74.96
C ALA A 321 -88.36 43.49 -74.19
N LEU A 322 -88.66 42.22 -74.52
CA LEU A 322 -87.99 41.05 -73.92
C LEU A 322 -86.49 41.00 -74.28
N PHE A 323 -86.11 41.27 -75.52
CA PHE A 323 -84.70 41.28 -75.93
C PHE A 323 -83.93 42.49 -75.37
N VAL A 324 -84.55 43.66 -75.30
CA VAL A 324 -83.92 44.83 -74.65
C VAL A 324 -83.70 44.57 -73.17
N TRP A 325 -84.69 43.99 -72.49
CA TRP A 325 -84.55 43.56 -71.10
C TRP A 325 -83.42 42.55 -70.92
N LEU A 326 -83.34 41.54 -71.81
CA LEU A 326 -82.30 40.53 -71.79
C LEU A 326 -80.92 41.16 -71.95
N GLY A 327 -80.74 42.07 -72.91
CA GLY A 327 -79.49 42.79 -73.11
C GLY A 327 -79.03 43.55 -71.87
N VAL A 328 -79.93 44.28 -71.21
CA VAL A 328 -79.61 45.03 -69.98
C VAL A 328 -79.30 44.11 -68.80
N PHE A 329 -80.07 43.02 -68.66
CA PHE A 329 -79.83 42.02 -67.63
C PHE A 329 -78.43 41.39 -67.78
N VAL A 330 -78.09 40.98 -69.00
CA VAL A 330 -76.79 40.35 -69.30
C VAL A 330 -75.64 41.34 -69.15
N ALA A 331 -75.80 42.60 -69.58
CA ALA A 331 -74.79 43.64 -69.40
C ALA A 331 -74.49 43.88 -67.91
N LYS A 332 -75.51 43.94 -67.05
CA LYS A 332 -75.33 44.06 -65.59
C LYS A 332 -74.60 42.85 -65.00
N LYS A 333 -74.93 41.63 -65.46
CA LYS A 333 -74.26 40.41 -65.01
C LYS A 333 -72.79 40.36 -65.46
N SER A 334 -72.47 40.77 -66.69
CA SER A 334 -71.07 40.87 -67.14
C SER A 334 -70.27 41.88 -66.30
N ALA A 335 -70.84 43.05 -66.01
CA ALA A 335 -70.19 44.05 -65.16
C ALA A 335 -69.91 43.51 -63.74
N ALA A 336 -70.86 42.77 -63.15
CA ALA A 336 -70.68 42.12 -61.86
C ALA A 336 -69.55 41.05 -61.90
N MET A 337 -69.49 40.24 -62.96
CA MET A 337 -68.43 39.23 -63.12
C MET A 337 -67.04 39.85 -63.35
N SER A 338 -66.96 40.97 -64.07
CA SER A 338 -65.71 41.72 -64.28
C SER A 338 -65.11 42.22 -62.96
N ARG A 339 -65.95 42.73 -62.05
CA ARG A 339 -65.51 43.16 -60.72
C ARG A 339 -65.05 41.98 -59.86
N LEU A 340 -65.75 40.84 -59.98
CA LEU A 340 -65.38 39.63 -59.27
C LEU A 340 -64.03 39.08 -59.77
N GLU A 341 -63.77 39.16 -61.07
CA GLU A 341 -62.48 38.80 -61.68
C GLU A 341 -61.33 39.69 -61.15
N GLU A 342 -61.52 41.02 -61.14
CA GLU A 342 -60.53 41.97 -60.59
C GLU A 342 -60.25 41.71 -59.11
N PHE A 343 -61.31 41.46 -58.32
CA PHE A 343 -61.18 41.15 -56.90
C PHE A 343 -60.38 39.87 -56.64
N TYR A 344 -60.64 38.79 -57.39
CA TYR A 344 -59.85 37.55 -57.26
C TYR A 344 -58.44 37.69 -57.83
N ALA A 345 -58.22 38.50 -58.87
CA ALA A 345 -56.88 38.81 -59.35
C ALA A 345 -56.05 39.55 -58.29
N GLN A 346 -56.66 40.49 -57.57
CA GLN A 346 -56.02 41.16 -56.43
C GLN A 346 -55.69 40.16 -55.32
N LYS A 347 -56.62 39.25 -54.97
CA LYS A 347 -56.36 38.21 -53.95
C LYS A 347 -55.26 37.23 -54.36
N GLN A 348 -55.18 36.88 -55.63
CA GLN A 348 -54.10 36.06 -56.17
C GLN A 348 -52.74 36.76 -56.00
N ALA A 349 -52.60 37.99 -56.47
CA ALA A 349 -51.33 38.74 -56.38
C ALA A 349 -50.89 38.94 -54.91
N LEU A 350 -51.85 39.19 -54.02
CA LEU A 350 -51.63 39.30 -52.58
C LEU A 350 -51.15 37.98 -51.96
N ALA A 351 -51.73 36.83 -52.35
CA ALA A 351 -51.33 35.51 -51.89
C ALA A 351 -49.95 35.08 -52.44
N GLU A 352 -49.63 35.41 -53.69
CA GLU A 352 -48.30 35.14 -54.28
C GLU A 352 -47.21 35.98 -53.60
N SER A 353 -47.50 37.24 -53.28
CA SER A 353 -46.56 38.12 -52.59
C SER A 353 -46.32 37.73 -51.11
N PHE A 354 -47.25 36.98 -50.51
CA PHE A 354 -47.14 36.53 -49.11
C PHE A 354 -45.92 35.63 -48.90
N GLU A 355 -45.59 34.77 -49.87
CA GLU A 355 -44.42 33.89 -49.77
C GLU A 355 -43.11 34.68 -49.82
N GLY A 356 -43.04 35.72 -50.64
CA GLY A 356 -41.90 36.64 -50.69
C GLY A 356 -41.71 37.42 -49.39
N TYR A 357 -42.80 37.93 -48.78
CA TYR A 357 -42.70 38.59 -47.47
C TYR A 357 -42.27 37.63 -46.37
N ARG A 358 -42.75 36.39 -46.38
CA ARG A 358 -42.33 35.37 -45.42
C ARG A 358 -40.83 35.04 -45.56
N GLU A 359 -40.36 34.81 -46.78
CA GLU A 359 -38.95 34.48 -47.04
C GLU A 359 -38.02 35.62 -46.59
N GLU A 360 -38.41 36.87 -46.82
CA GLU A 360 -37.62 38.03 -46.42
C GLU A 360 -37.64 38.26 -44.89
N ILE A 361 -38.78 38.01 -44.20
CA ILE A 361 -38.85 38.03 -42.72
C ILE A 361 -37.94 36.97 -42.09
N GLU A 362 -37.82 35.79 -42.70
CA GLU A 362 -37.00 34.68 -42.21
C GLU A 362 -35.50 34.94 -42.36
N LYS A 363 -35.10 35.75 -43.35
CA LYS A 363 -33.71 36.17 -43.58
C LYS A 363 -33.25 37.33 -42.71
N LEU A 364 -34.18 38.11 -42.12
CA LEU A 364 -33.86 39.28 -41.31
C LEU A 364 -33.62 38.93 -39.81
N PRO A 365 -32.57 39.52 -39.17
CA PRO A 365 -32.32 39.36 -37.73
C PRO A 365 -33.48 39.87 -36.85
N ASP A 366 -33.67 39.29 -35.66
CA ASP A 366 -34.80 39.60 -34.76
C ASP A 366 -34.82 41.05 -34.21
N ASP A 367 -33.71 41.79 -34.25
CA ASP A 367 -33.58 43.13 -33.66
C ASP A 367 -33.76 44.27 -34.68
N GLU A 368 -34.13 43.96 -35.93
CA GLU A 368 -34.33 44.99 -36.95
C GLU A 368 -35.76 45.54 -36.97
N ARG A 369 -35.90 46.87 -36.92
CA ARG A 369 -37.18 47.58 -37.19
C ARG A 369 -37.82 47.15 -38.51
N GLY A 370 -36.99 46.76 -39.50
CA GLY A 370 -37.46 46.25 -40.79
C GLY A 370 -38.30 44.97 -40.68
N LYS A 371 -38.03 44.12 -39.69
CA LYS A 371 -38.80 42.88 -39.46
C LYS A 371 -40.21 43.17 -38.97
N GLU A 372 -40.35 44.10 -38.02
CA GLU A 372 -41.65 44.56 -37.51
C GLU A 372 -42.49 45.24 -38.60
N ASP A 373 -41.88 46.11 -39.41
CA ASP A 373 -42.57 46.76 -40.53
C ASP A 373 -43.03 45.75 -41.59
N LEU A 374 -42.22 44.74 -41.87
CA LEU A 374 -42.55 43.69 -42.84
C LEU A 374 -43.66 42.75 -42.33
N ILE A 375 -43.65 42.43 -41.03
CA ILE A 375 -44.75 41.72 -40.36
C ILE A 375 -46.05 42.53 -40.47
N ARG A 376 -46.02 43.85 -40.23
CA ARG A 376 -47.19 44.72 -40.38
C ARG A 376 -47.74 44.72 -41.80
N LEU A 377 -46.88 44.82 -42.81
CA LEU A 377 -47.29 44.74 -44.21
C LEU A 377 -47.94 43.38 -44.53
N MET A 378 -47.39 42.29 -44.02
CA MET A 378 -47.97 40.95 -44.15
C MET A 378 -49.34 40.84 -43.47
N THR A 379 -49.50 41.42 -42.28
CA THR A 379 -50.80 41.47 -41.57
C THR A 379 -51.83 42.27 -42.37
N ILE A 380 -51.47 43.42 -42.93
CA ILE A 380 -52.36 44.23 -43.78
C ILE A 380 -52.77 43.46 -45.04
N ASN A 381 -51.82 42.74 -45.66
CA ASN A 381 -52.09 41.88 -46.81
C ASN A 381 -53.10 40.77 -46.44
N LEU A 382 -52.89 40.06 -45.32
CA LEU A 382 -53.79 39.00 -44.86
C LEU A 382 -55.20 39.52 -44.56
N LEU A 383 -55.31 40.67 -43.89
CA LEU A 383 -56.59 41.34 -43.64
C LEU A 383 -57.33 41.67 -44.95
N SER A 384 -56.59 42.07 -45.98
CA SER A 384 -57.15 42.37 -47.30
C SER A 384 -57.66 41.10 -48.01
N ILE A 385 -56.96 39.97 -47.88
CA ILE A 385 -57.39 38.66 -48.42
C ILE A 385 -58.66 38.16 -47.70
N SER A 386 -58.78 38.41 -46.39
CA SER A 386 -59.93 37.96 -45.57
C SER A 386 -61.25 38.67 -45.85
N ARG A 387 -61.23 39.81 -46.57
CA ARG A 387 -62.45 40.55 -46.92
C ARG A 387 -63.41 39.69 -47.74
N ASP A 388 -64.68 39.66 -47.38
CA ASP A 388 -65.67 38.80 -48.03
C ASP A 388 -65.99 39.29 -49.46
N SER A 389 -66.26 38.34 -50.37
CA SER A 389 -66.60 38.60 -51.77
C SER A 389 -68.04 39.11 -51.93
N SER A 390 -68.89 38.85 -50.93
CA SER A 390 -70.28 39.32 -50.86
C SER A 390 -70.36 40.85 -50.84
N GLU A 391 -69.45 41.53 -50.15
CA GLU A 391 -69.46 42.99 -50.00
C GLU A 391 -69.24 43.73 -51.33
N VAL A 392 -68.42 43.16 -52.22
CA VAL A 392 -68.18 43.70 -53.57
C VAL A 392 -69.40 43.47 -54.48
N LEU A 393 -70.13 42.37 -54.28
CA LEU A 393 -71.35 42.04 -55.00
C LEU A 393 -72.56 42.86 -54.51
N ASP A 394 -72.70 43.05 -53.19
CA ASP A 394 -73.83 43.75 -52.57
C ASP A 394 -73.83 45.25 -52.90
N LYS A 395 -72.65 45.84 -53.15
CA LYS A 395 -72.55 47.20 -53.68
C LYS A 395 -73.23 47.38 -55.04
N VAL A 396 -73.49 46.29 -55.77
CA VAL A 396 -74.29 46.25 -57.01
C VAL A 396 -75.76 45.95 -56.71
N ALA A 397 -76.04 45.10 -55.71
CA ALA A 397 -77.41 44.72 -55.33
C ALA A 397 -78.18 45.82 -54.57
N GLY A 398 -77.47 46.80 -54.00
CA GLY A 398 -78.04 47.98 -53.35
C GLY A 398 -78.88 48.88 -54.26
N GLU A 399 -78.73 48.76 -55.59
CA GLU A 399 -79.61 49.37 -56.58
C GLU A 399 -80.87 48.51 -56.79
N LYS A 400 -81.75 48.46 -55.79
CA LYS A 400 -83.06 47.77 -55.85
C LYS A 400 -84.06 48.50 -56.75
N GLN A 401 -83.75 48.67 -58.03
CA GLN A 401 -84.66 49.20 -59.04
C GLN A 401 -84.65 48.27 -60.26
N HIS A 402 -85.83 47.95 -60.80
CA HIS A 402 -85.96 47.02 -61.92
C HIS A 402 -85.09 47.50 -63.11
N PRO A 403 -84.45 46.60 -63.89
CA PRO A 403 -83.57 46.98 -65.01
C PRO A 403 -84.28 47.86 -66.06
N LEU A 404 -85.59 47.71 -66.22
CA LEU A 404 -86.40 48.57 -67.08
C LEU A 404 -86.67 49.94 -66.46
N GLN A 405 -86.80 50.03 -65.13
CA GLN A 405 -87.01 51.32 -64.45
C GLN A 405 -85.78 52.21 -64.58
N GLU A 406 -84.57 51.68 -64.43
CA GLU A 406 -83.33 52.44 -64.58
C GLU A 406 -83.12 52.92 -66.03
N LEU A 407 -83.37 52.07 -67.02
CA LEU A 407 -83.33 52.50 -68.41
C LEU A 407 -84.38 53.59 -68.68
N PHE A 408 -85.61 53.41 -68.18
CA PHE A 408 -86.67 54.38 -68.40
C PHE A 408 -86.36 55.71 -67.70
N THR A 409 -85.80 55.70 -66.49
CA THR A 409 -85.40 56.92 -65.78
C THR A 409 -84.15 57.57 -66.37
N ASP A 410 -83.13 56.81 -66.79
CA ASP A 410 -81.92 57.36 -67.43
C ASP A 410 -82.24 57.89 -68.84
N VAL A 411 -83.06 57.19 -69.62
CA VAL A 411 -83.52 57.66 -70.93
C VAL A 411 -84.46 58.85 -70.81
N MET A 412 -85.40 58.86 -69.85
CA MET A 412 -86.24 60.04 -69.58
C MET A 412 -85.41 61.21 -69.07
N ALA A 413 -84.43 61.00 -68.20
CA ALA A 413 -83.52 62.04 -67.73
C ALA A 413 -82.69 62.62 -68.89
N ARG A 414 -82.21 61.78 -69.81
CA ARG A 414 -81.48 62.20 -71.02
C ARG A 414 -82.38 62.89 -72.05
N MET A 415 -83.64 62.48 -72.19
CA MET A 415 -84.61 63.12 -73.10
C MET A 415 -85.13 64.45 -72.56
N VAL A 416 -85.45 64.55 -71.26
CA VAL A 416 -85.89 65.79 -70.61
C VAL A 416 -84.74 66.81 -70.50
N GLY A 417 -83.48 66.34 -70.46
CA GLY A 417 -82.29 67.20 -70.45
C GLY A 417 -81.85 67.79 -71.79
N LYS A 418 -82.60 67.58 -72.90
CA LYS A 418 -82.30 68.17 -74.23
C LYS A 418 -83.55 68.81 -74.86
N GLY A 419 -83.97 69.95 -74.33
CA GLY A 419 -84.70 70.98 -75.09
C GLY A 419 -83.72 71.88 -75.87
N PRO A 420 -84.08 72.41 -77.04
CA PRO A 420 -83.15 73.09 -77.95
C PRO A 420 -82.72 74.46 -77.41
N LYS A 421 -81.51 74.91 -77.79
CA LYS A 421 -81.22 76.34 -77.89
C LYS A 421 -81.92 76.92 -79.11
#